data_AF-A0A399ZZZ3-F1
#
_entry.id   AF-A0A399ZZZ3-F1
#
_cell.length_a   1.000
_cell.length_b   1.000
_cell.length_c   1.000
_cell.angle_alpha   90.00
_cell.angle_beta   90.00
_cell.angle_gamma   90.00
#
_symmetry.space_group_name_H-M   'P 1'
#
loop_
_entity.id
_entity.type
_entity.pdbx_description
1 polymer ?
#
loop_
_entity_poly.entity_id
_entity_poly.type
_entity_poly.pdbx_seq_one_letter_code
_entity_poly.pdbx_strand_id
1 'polypeptide(L)'
;MTLEQQPHYHEQSISDWAERERWADLAWIADNLHAFHSTASIAYEVLGRGAVVVETSYRTQDGGHPAAYLTQEQIARYEDKDINRLIAGYTPDEELVVILLKEAQRTSAYRIRTRLPEEASPLAYPR
;
A
#
# COMPACT_ATOMS: atom_id res chain seq x y z
N MET A 1 30.03 14.85 -37.94
CA MET A 1 28.58 15.04 -37.76
C MET A 1 28.11 13.94 -36.82
N THR A 2 27.91 14.29 -35.56
CA THR A 2 27.54 13.35 -34.49
C THR A 2 26.03 13.34 -34.41
N LEU A 3 25.40 12.18 -34.68
CA LEU A 3 23.97 12.00 -34.41
C LEU A 3 23.79 11.91 -32.89
N GLU A 4 23.18 12.93 -32.30
CA GLU A 4 22.71 12.86 -30.93
C GLU A 4 21.50 11.91 -30.89
N GLN A 5 21.72 10.70 -30.37
CA GLN A 5 20.65 9.78 -30.01
C GLN A 5 19.96 10.33 -28.76
N GLN A 6 18.79 10.94 -28.94
CA GLN A 6 17.89 11.26 -27.85
C GLN A 6 17.45 9.95 -27.15
N PRO A 7 17.44 9.88 -25.81
CA PRO A 7 16.92 8.71 -25.12
C PRO A 7 15.40 8.67 -25.31
N HIS A 8 14.93 7.64 -26.03
CA HIS A 8 13.53 7.26 -26.03
C HIS A 8 13.14 6.84 -24.61
N TYR A 9 12.47 7.73 -23.88
CA TYR A 9 11.68 7.33 -22.72
C TYR A 9 10.56 6.43 -23.23
N HIS A 10 10.74 5.11 -23.13
CA HIS A 10 9.61 4.19 -23.14
C HIS A 10 8.87 4.41 -21.83
N GLU A 11 7.77 5.15 -21.86
CA GLU A 11 6.66 4.91 -20.93
C GLU A 11 6.34 3.43 -21.07
N GLN A 12 6.81 2.63 -20.11
CA GLN A 12 6.49 1.22 -20.05
C GLN A 12 4.99 1.13 -19.81
N SER A 13 4.22 0.93 -20.87
CA SER A 13 2.81 0.59 -20.80
C SER A 13 2.67 -0.58 -19.84
N ILE A 14 2.00 -0.35 -18.71
CA ILE A 14 1.65 -1.41 -17.78
C ILE A 14 0.86 -2.44 -18.60
N SER A 15 1.33 -3.69 -18.59
CA SER A 15 0.61 -4.76 -19.25
C SER A 15 -0.79 -4.92 -18.64
N ASP A 16 -1.80 -5.21 -19.46
CA ASP A 16 -3.19 -5.45 -19.03
C ASP A 16 -3.28 -6.42 -17.84
N TRP A 17 -2.39 -7.41 -17.76
CA TRP A 17 -2.37 -8.35 -16.63
C TRP A 17 -2.00 -7.65 -15.31
N ALA A 18 -1.03 -6.74 -15.34
CA ALA A 18 -0.52 -6.04 -14.16
C ALA A 18 -1.52 -4.97 -13.68
N GLU A 19 -2.23 -4.35 -14.62
CA GLU A 19 -3.33 -3.44 -14.28
C GLU A 19 -4.49 -4.18 -13.61
N ARG A 20 -4.93 -5.32 -14.17
CA ARG A 20 -5.99 -6.15 -13.55
C ARG A 20 -5.59 -6.64 -12.16
N GLU A 21 -4.35 -7.09 -12.00
CA GLU A 21 -3.83 -7.52 -10.70
C GLU A 21 -3.85 -6.36 -9.70
N ARG A 22 -3.40 -5.18 -10.10
CA ARG A 22 -3.44 -3.98 -9.26
C ARG A 22 -4.87 -3.60 -8.86
N TRP A 23 -5.84 -3.70 -9.77
CA TRP A 23 -7.24 -3.44 -9.44
C TRP A 23 -7.80 -4.45 -8.44
N ALA A 24 -7.47 -5.74 -8.60
CA ALA A 24 -7.87 -6.77 -7.65
C ALA A 24 -7.26 -6.54 -6.26
N ASP A 25 -5.98 -6.18 -6.20
CA ASP A 25 -5.30 -5.84 -4.94
C ASP A 25 -5.97 -4.66 -4.24
N LEU A 26 -6.23 -3.56 -4.98
CA LEU A 26 -6.85 -2.37 -4.40
C LEU A 26 -8.28 -2.61 -3.93
N ALA A 27 -9.07 -3.40 -4.67
CA ALA A 27 -10.42 -3.80 -4.24
C ALA A 27 -10.36 -4.62 -2.95
N TRP A 28 -9.46 -5.61 -2.89
CA TRP A 28 -9.29 -6.43 -1.70
C TRP A 28 -8.78 -5.62 -0.49
N ILE A 29 -7.86 -4.68 -0.71
CA ILE A 29 -7.40 -3.76 0.34
C ILE A 29 -8.55 -2.88 0.84
N ALA A 30 -9.40 -2.37 -0.06
CA ALA A 30 -10.56 -1.56 0.32
C ALA A 30 -11.54 -2.35 1.20
N ASP A 31 -11.82 -3.60 0.85
CA ASP A 31 -12.70 -4.49 1.63
C ASP A 31 -12.16 -4.78 3.04
N ASN A 32 -10.84 -4.74 3.22
CA ASN A 32 -10.17 -5.03 4.48
C ASN A 32 -9.62 -3.78 5.19
N LEU A 33 -9.87 -2.59 4.64
CA LEU A 33 -9.20 -1.34 5.04
C LEU A 33 -9.41 -1.01 6.51
N HIS A 34 -10.62 -1.25 7.03
CA HIS A 34 -10.95 -0.99 8.43
C HIS A 34 -10.04 -1.79 9.40
N ALA A 35 -9.81 -3.07 9.11
CA ALA A 35 -8.96 -3.94 9.94
C ALA A 35 -7.49 -3.50 9.85
N PHE A 36 -7.01 -3.15 8.65
CA PHE A 36 -5.65 -2.68 8.45
C PHE A 36 -5.39 -1.34 9.12
N HIS A 37 -6.32 -0.39 8.97
CA HIS A 37 -6.22 0.92 9.61
C HIS A 37 -6.16 0.78 11.12
N SER A 38 -7.10 0.05 11.73
CA SER A 38 -7.13 -0.15 13.18
C SER A 38 -5.82 -0.74 13.70
N THR A 39 -5.30 -1.78 13.01
CA THR A 39 -4.05 -2.44 13.39
C THR A 39 -2.85 -1.51 13.21
N ALA A 40 -2.79 -0.79 12.10
CA ALA A 40 -1.70 0.13 11.77
C ALA A 40 -1.65 1.31 12.75
N SER A 41 -2.79 1.90 13.11
CA SER A 41 -2.85 3.02 14.07
C SER A 41 -2.29 2.60 15.43
N ILE A 42 -2.78 1.49 15.99
CA ILE A 42 -2.30 0.96 17.28
C ILE A 42 -0.80 0.64 17.21
N ALA A 43 -0.36 -0.04 16.15
CA ALA A 43 1.03 -0.41 16.01
C ALA A 43 1.95 0.79 15.79
N TYR A 44 1.52 1.80 15.04
CA TYR A 44 2.26 3.03 14.81
C TYR A 44 2.50 3.81 16.12
N GLU A 45 1.50 3.90 16.99
CA GLU A 45 1.64 4.57 18.29
C GLU A 45 2.72 3.93 19.16
N VAL A 46 2.89 2.60 19.07
CA VAL A 46 3.83 1.84 19.90
C VAL A 46 5.20 1.68 19.24
N LEU A 47 5.24 1.44 17.93
CA LEU A 47 6.44 1.00 17.20
C LEU A 47 6.96 2.05 16.21
N GLY A 48 6.20 3.12 15.96
CA GLY A 48 6.51 4.11 14.95
C GLY A 48 6.24 3.63 13.52
N ARG A 49 6.91 4.26 12.55
CA ARG A 49 6.67 4.02 11.11
C ARG A 49 6.90 2.57 10.71
N GLY A 50 6.00 2.08 9.87
CA GLY A 50 5.98 0.72 9.37
C GLY A 50 4.87 0.51 8.34
N ALA A 51 4.61 -0.75 8.02
CA ALA A 51 3.58 -1.16 7.08
C ALA A 51 2.84 -2.40 7.56
N VAL A 52 1.59 -2.54 7.13
CA VAL A 52 0.83 -3.78 7.26
C VAL A 52 1.31 -4.72 6.15
N VAL A 53 1.87 -5.85 6.54
CA VAL A 53 2.33 -6.90 5.62
C VAL A 53 1.34 -8.04 5.68
N VAL A 54 0.80 -8.43 4.53
CA VAL A 54 -0.18 -9.50 4.40
C VAL A 54 0.38 -10.60 3.51
N GLU A 55 0.32 -11.82 4.00
CA GLU A 55 0.61 -13.01 3.20
C GLU A 55 -0.65 -13.48 2.45
N THR A 56 -0.66 -13.32 1.13
CA THR A 56 -1.82 -13.62 0.28
C THR A 56 -1.76 -14.99 -0.37
N SER A 57 -0.60 -15.68 -0.32
CA SER A 57 -0.43 -17.02 -0.93
C SER A 57 -1.20 -18.13 -0.22
N TYR A 58 -1.55 -17.97 1.05
CA TYR A 58 -2.35 -18.96 1.76
C TYR A 58 -3.36 -18.34 2.73
N ARG A 59 -4.36 -19.14 3.09
CA ARG A 59 -5.41 -18.78 4.05
C ARG A 59 -5.17 -19.46 5.40
N THR A 60 -5.49 -18.75 6.48
CA THR A 60 -5.57 -19.33 7.82
C THR A 60 -6.75 -20.29 7.92
N GLN A 61 -6.78 -21.11 8.98
CA GLN A 61 -7.90 -22.03 9.23
C GLN A 61 -9.24 -21.30 9.38
N ASP A 62 -9.21 -20.05 9.86
CA ASP A 62 -10.39 -19.19 10.02
C ASP A 62 -10.79 -18.45 8.73
N GLY A 63 -10.12 -18.74 7.61
CA GLY A 63 -10.45 -18.20 6.28
C GLY A 63 -9.86 -16.82 5.96
N GLY A 64 -9.05 -16.24 6.84
CA GLY A 64 -8.36 -14.97 6.66
C GLY A 64 -6.96 -15.12 6.05
N HIS A 65 -6.26 -14.00 5.90
CA HIS A 65 -4.85 -13.96 5.49
C HIS A 65 -3.97 -13.57 6.68
N PRO A 66 -2.81 -14.24 6.91
CA PRO A 66 -1.87 -13.81 7.92
C PRO A 66 -1.43 -12.37 7.65
N ALA A 67 -1.49 -11.53 8.69
CA ALA A 67 -1.08 -10.14 8.61
C ALA A 67 -0.25 -9.76 9.83
N ALA A 68 0.75 -8.90 9.62
CA ALA A 68 1.60 -8.36 10.67
C ALA A 68 1.94 -6.90 10.38
N TYR A 69 2.14 -6.10 11.42
CA TYR A 69 2.75 -4.79 11.27
C TYR A 69 4.27 -4.94 11.41
N LEU A 70 5.01 -4.59 10.35
CA LEU A 70 6.47 -4.57 10.39
C LEU A 70 6.97 -3.13 10.41
N THR A 71 7.95 -2.86 11.27
CA THR A 71 8.55 -1.52 11.36
C THR A 71 9.38 -1.22 10.11
N GLN A 72 9.62 0.06 9.86
CA GLN A 72 10.50 0.51 8.80
C GLN A 72 11.90 -0.12 8.91
N GLU A 73 12.42 -0.31 10.13
CA GLU A 73 13.71 -0.97 10.35
C GLU A 73 13.70 -2.44 9.93
N GLN A 74 12.62 -3.17 10.23
CA GLN A 74 12.47 -4.57 9.82
C GLN A 74 12.35 -4.68 8.29
N ILE A 75 11.59 -3.78 7.67
CA ILE A 75 11.39 -3.77 6.21
C ILE A 75 12.66 -3.34 5.46
N ALA A 76 13.46 -2.43 6.03
CA ALA A 76 14.73 -1.99 5.45
C ALA A 76 15.73 -3.14 5.22
N ARG A 77 15.63 -4.23 5.99
CA ARG A 77 16.49 -5.42 5.85
C ARG A 77 16.29 -6.19 4.54
N TYR A 78 15.18 -5.94 3.83
CA TYR A 78 14.89 -6.55 2.53
C TYR A 78 15.37 -5.71 1.34
N GLU A 79 16.05 -4.57 1.60
CA GLU A 79 16.72 -3.71 0.61
C GLU A 79 15.84 -3.17 -0.55
N ASP A 80 14.52 -3.24 -0.43
CA ASP A 80 13.58 -2.64 -1.38
C ASP A 80 13.48 -1.13 -1.16
N LYS A 81 14.19 -0.36 -2.01
CA LYS A 81 14.25 1.10 -1.91
C LYS A 81 12.91 1.78 -2.17
N ASP A 82 12.06 1.20 -3.02
CA ASP A 82 10.76 1.78 -3.35
C ASP A 82 9.78 1.63 -2.20
N ILE A 83 9.75 0.46 -1.57
CA ILE A 83 8.95 0.21 -0.37
C ILE A 83 9.41 1.11 0.78
N ASN A 84 10.73 1.21 1.01
CA ASN A 84 11.27 2.08 2.05
C ASN A 84 10.89 3.56 1.83
N ARG A 85 10.92 4.02 0.58
CA ARG A 85 10.48 5.38 0.22
C ARG A 85 8.99 5.59 0.50
N LEU A 86 8.14 4.60 0.23
CA LEU A 86 6.71 4.67 0.54
C LEU A 86 6.46 4.78 2.05
N ILE A 87 7.15 3.97 2.86
CA ILE A 87 7.01 3.95 4.33
C ILE A 87 7.52 5.25 4.96
N ALA A 88 8.64 5.77 4.48
CA ALA A 88 9.19 7.02 4.98
C ALA A 88 8.27 8.23 4.69
N GLY A 89 7.48 8.16 3.61
CA GLY A 89 6.76 9.32 3.07
C GLY A 89 5.25 9.37 3.31
N TYR A 90 4.64 8.41 4.02
CA TYR A 90 3.20 8.48 4.31
C TYR A 90 2.87 9.37 5.52
N THR A 91 1.67 9.94 5.53
CA THR A 91 1.11 10.67 6.67
C THR A 91 0.32 9.72 7.58
N PRO A 92 0.82 9.33 8.77
CA PRO A 92 0.22 8.24 9.56
C PRO A 92 -1.24 8.46 10.01
N ASP A 93 -1.67 9.72 10.12
CA ASP A 93 -3.05 10.08 10.50
C ASP A 93 -4.06 10.01 9.34
N GLU A 94 -3.57 9.82 8.12
CA GLU A 94 -4.36 9.91 6.88
C GLU A 94 -4.10 8.76 5.92
N GLU A 95 -2.95 8.12 6.06
CA GLU A 95 -2.40 7.15 5.12
C GLU A 95 -1.78 5.99 5.88
N LEU A 96 -1.87 4.81 5.28
CA LEU A 96 -1.09 3.64 5.69
C LEU A 96 -0.48 2.96 4.47
N VAL A 97 0.58 2.18 4.70
CA VAL A 97 1.21 1.35 3.67
C VAL A 97 0.81 -0.10 3.89
N VAL A 98 0.30 -0.74 2.84
CA VAL A 98 0.02 -2.18 2.78
C VAL A 98 0.99 -2.83 1.82
N ILE A 99 1.63 -3.91 2.26
CA ILE A 99 2.50 -4.76 1.46
C ILE A 99 1.82 -6.12 1.34
N LEU A 100 1.54 -6.54 0.12
CA LEU A 100 0.99 -7.85 -0.21
C LEU A 100 2.13 -8.76 -0.66
N LEU A 101 2.39 -9.81 0.13
CA LEU A 101 3.25 -10.91 -0.27
C LEU A 101 2.42 -11.90 -1.09
N LYS A 102 2.89 -12.23 -2.28
CA LYS A 102 2.19 -13.07 -3.25
C LYS A 102 3.05 -14.28 -3.58
N GLU A 103 2.40 -15.24 -4.24
CA GLU A 103 3.04 -16.40 -4.86
C GLU A 103 4.25 -15.99 -5.74
N ALA A 104 5.21 -16.90 -5.81
CA ALA A 104 6.46 -16.74 -6.58
C ALA A 104 7.32 -15.52 -6.17
N GLN A 105 7.33 -15.18 -4.87
CA GLN A 105 8.11 -14.07 -4.30
C GLN A 105 7.76 -12.70 -4.90
N ARG A 106 6.53 -12.56 -5.40
CA ARG A 106 6.05 -11.26 -5.90
C ARG A 106 5.56 -10.43 -4.73
N THR A 107 5.80 -9.13 -4.80
CA THR A 107 5.37 -8.18 -3.77
C THR A 107 4.69 -6.99 -4.43
N SER A 108 3.61 -6.52 -3.82
CA SER A 108 2.94 -5.29 -4.24
C SER A 108 2.77 -4.40 -3.03
N ALA A 109 3.19 -3.14 -3.13
CA ALA A 109 3.14 -2.18 -2.05
C ALA A 109 2.29 -0.98 -2.45
N TYR A 110 1.37 -0.59 -1.57
CA TYR A 110 0.42 0.48 -1.80
C TYR A 110 0.41 1.44 -0.63
N ARG A 111 0.42 2.74 -0.94
CA ARG A 111 0.08 3.80 0.01
C ARG A 111 -1.39 4.14 -0.17
N ILE A 112 -2.18 3.94 0.87
CA ILE A 112 -3.64 4.05 0.86
C ILE A 112 -4.06 5.15 1.80
N ARG A 113 -4.98 6.01 1.36
CA ARG A 113 -5.63 6.99 2.25
C ARG A 113 -6.76 6.32 3.02
N THR A 114 -6.77 6.52 4.33
CA THR A 114 -7.71 5.89 5.27
C THR A 114 -8.91 6.76 5.58
N ARG A 115 -8.77 8.07 5.38
CA ARG A 115 -9.89 8.99 5.39
C ARG A 115 -10.67 8.84 4.08
N LEU A 116 -11.87 8.28 4.17
CA LEU A 116 -12.95 8.71 3.30
C LEU A 116 -13.01 10.23 3.42
N PRO A 117 -13.15 11.00 2.32
CA PRO A 117 -13.56 12.38 2.48
C PRO A 117 -14.83 12.33 3.33
N GLU A 118 -14.77 12.93 4.52
CA GLU A 118 -15.95 13.29 5.27
C GLU A 118 -16.88 13.91 4.22
N GLU A 119 -18.03 13.25 3.98
CA GLU A 119 -19.02 13.75 3.02
C GLU A 119 -19.06 15.24 3.21
N ALA A 120 -18.78 16.00 2.14
CA ALA A 120 -18.83 17.45 2.17
C ALA A 120 -20.14 17.81 2.88
N SER A 121 -20.02 18.22 4.15
CA SER A 121 -21.17 18.51 5.00
C SER A 121 -22.06 19.39 4.15
N PRO A 122 -23.30 18.97 3.81
CA PRO A 122 -24.15 19.83 3.03
C PRO A 122 -24.29 21.09 3.88
N LEU A 123 -23.71 22.16 3.34
CA LEU A 123 -23.69 23.49 3.90
C LEU A 123 -24.97 23.69 4.69
N ALA A 124 -24.83 23.94 5.99
CA ALA A 124 -25.85 24.63 6.74
C ALA A 124 -26.21 25.88 5.93
N TYR A 125 -27.32 25.83 5.21
CA TYR A 125 -27.90 27.02 4.59
C TYR A 125 -28.65 27.74 5.71
N PRO A 126 -28.23 28.95 6.11
CA PRO A 126 -29.11 29.81 6.88
C PRO A 126 -30.08 30.48 5.90
N ARG A 127 -31.38 30.20 6.03
CA ARG A 127 -32.43 31.21 5.91
C ARG A 127 -33.58 30.87 6.84
#